data_AF-A0A086QTP2-F1
#
_entry.id   AF-A0A086QTP2-F1
#
_cell.length_a   1.000
_cell.length_b   1.000
_cell.length_c   1.000
_cell.angle_alpha   90.00
_cell.angle_beta   90.00
_cell.angle_gamma   90.00
#
_symmetry.space_group_name_H-M   'P 1'
#
loop_
_entity.id
_entity.type
_entity.pdbx_description
1 polymer ?
#
loop_
_entity_poly.entity_id
_entity_poly.type
_entity_poly.pdbx_seq_one_letter_code
_entity_poly.pdbx_strand_id
1 'polypeptide(L)'
;MKNTSKKSKAGSAYCPSATFKYAVLVDREIITKLSPSVTPDVMVNLFVTFTLRKDNSWQVVFTHRVQKVEQLVADFVIPKEELLHVRRLPPQATYGFLKSASDPNGFVEVNVLPFLQALDQVGGQEA
;
A
#
# COMPACT_ATOMS: atom_id res chain seq x y z
N MET A 1 -5.15 18.82 -46.55
CA MET A 1 -4.61 18.39 -45.24
C MET A 1 -4.49 19.61 -44.34
N LYS A 2 -5.32 19.72 -43.30
CA LYS A 2 -5.08 20.61 -42.15
C LYS A 2 -5.47 19.84 -40.90
N ASN A 3 -4.45 19.39 -40.18
CA ASN A 3 -4.56 18.63 -38.93
C ASN A 3 -5.27 19.47 -37.88
N THR A 4 -6.49 19.09 -37.52
CA THR A 4 -7.12 19.52 -36.28
C THR A 4 -6.48 18.74 -35.13
N SER A 5 -5.52 19.38 -34.46
CA SER A 5 -4.94 18.92 -33.20
C SER A 5 -6.03 18.84 -32.14
N LYS A 6 -6.60 17.64 -31.95
CA LYS A 6 -7.41 17.34 -30.76
C LYS A 6 -6.50 17.51 -29.55
N LYS A 7 -6.64 18.62 -28.82
CA LYS A 7 -6.22 18.74 -27.42
C LYS A 7 -6.98 17.66 -26.66
N SER A 8 -6.34 16.52 -26.43
CA SER A 8 -6.75 15.59 -25.39
C SER A 8 -6.70 16.35 -24.07
N LYS A 9 -7.88 16.66 -23.52
CA LYS A 9 -7.99 16.92 -22.08
C LYS A 9 -7.46 15.66 -21.41
N ALA A 10 -6.21 15.70 -20.96
CA ALA A 10 -5.72 14.79 -19.94
C ALA A 10 -6.56 15.11 -18.70
N GLY A 11 -7.70 14.44 -18.57
CA GLY A 11 -8.32 14.27 -17.27
C GLY A 11 -7.26 13.62 -16.43
N SER A 12 -6.65 14.39 -15.51
CA SER A 12 -5.92 13.84 -14.39
C SER A 12 -6.90 12.90 -13.73
N ALA A 13 -6.75 11.60 -14.03
CA ALA A 13 -7.56 10.59 -13.40
C ALA A 13 -7.12 10.60 -11.95
N TYR A 14 -7.90 11.29 -11.12
CA TYR A 14 -7.66 11.37 -9.70
C TYR A 14 -7.67 9.95 -9.14
N CYS A 15 -6.50 9.48 -8.70
CA CYS A 15 -6.35 8.22 -7.97
C CYS A 15 -6.16 8.58 -6.50
N PRO A 16 -7.10 8.23 -5.61
CA PRO A 16 -6.94 8.44 -4.19
C PRO A 16 -5.65 7.78 -3.69
N SER A 17 -4.88 8.51 -2.89
CA SER A 17 -3.69 7.97 -2.25
C SER A 17 -3.48 8.57 -0.87
N ALA A 18 -2.83 7.81 0.00
CA ALA A 18 -2.41 8.27 1.31
C ALA A 18 -1.03 7.71 1.64
N THR A 19 -0.19 8.56 2.23
CA THR A 19 1.16 8.18 2.68
C THR A 19 1.25 8.33 4.19
N PHE A 20 1.70 7.29 4.87
CA PHE A 20 1.87 7.26 6.31
C PHE A 20 3.32 6.91 6.67
N LYS A 21 3.82 7.44 7.78
CA LYS A 21 5.04 6.89 8.39
C LYS A 21 4.74 5.50 8.94
N TYR A 22 5.71 4.59 8.86
CA TYR A 22 5.60 3.24 9.42
C TYR A 22 5.16 3.25 10.90
N ALA A 23 5.78 4.11 11.73
CA ALA A 23 5.41 4.22 13.14
C ALA A 23 3.91 4.55 13.36
N VAL A 24 3.30 5.33 12.46
CA VAL A 24 1.86 5.65 12.52
C VAL A 24 1.01 4.43 12.18
N LEU A 25 1.47 3.58 11.26
CA LEU A 25 0.77 2.35 10.92
C LEU A 25 0.87 1.29 12.01
N VAL A 26 1.98 1.25 12.76
CA VAL A 26 2.13 0.40 13.95
C VAL A 26 1.24 0.88 15.09
N ASP A 27 1.24 2.19 15.36
CA ASP A 27 0.41 2.81 16.42
C ASP A 27 -1.09 2.57 16.18
N ARG A 28 -1.51 2.57 14.90
CA ARG A 28 -2.89 2.22 14.49
C ARG A 28 -3.17 0.72 14.42
N GLU A 29 -2.23 -0.10 14.86
CA GLU A 29 -2.30 -1.56 14.78
C GLU A 29 -2.54 -2.09 13.35
N ILE A 30 -2.17 -1.35 12.31
CA ILE A 30 -2.34 -1.77 10.92
C ILE A 30 -1.24 -2.75 10.55
N ILE A 31 0.03 -2.35 10.69
CA ILE A 31 1.18 -3.23 10.42
C ILE A 31 1.63 -3.86 11.72
N THR A 32 1.61 -5.20 11.78
CA THR A 32 2.07 -5.97 12.94
C THR A 32 3.51 -6.41 12.82
N LYS A 33 3.98 -6.72 11.59
CA LYS A 33 5.36 -7.15 11.33
C LYS A 33 5.86 -6.65 9.97
N LEU A 34 7.18 -6.46 9.88
CA LEU A 34 7.91 -6.29 8.63
C LEU A 34 8.96 -7.39 8.48
N SER A 35 9.40 -7.62 7.25
CA SER A 35 10.51 -8.52 6.95
C SER A 35 11.73 -8.18 7.80
N PRO A 36 12.43 -9.18 8.36
CA PRO A 36 13.71 -8.98 9.07
C PRO A 36 14.79 -8.33 8.20
N SER A 37 14.62 -8.30 6.88
CA SER A 37 15.52 -7.60 5.96
C SER A 37 15.45 -6.07 6.09
N VAL A 38 14.38 -5.52 6.67
CA VAL A 38 14.23 -4.09 6.93
C VAL A 38 14.96 -3.74 8.21
N THR A 39 16.07 -3.01 8.09
CA THR A 39 16.91 -2.64 9.23
C THR A 39 16.25 -1.55 10.10
N PRO A 40 16.57 -1.47 11.41
CA PRO A 40 15.96 -0.50 12.32
C PRO A 40 16.12 0.96 11.87
N ASP A 41 17.26 1.32 11.27
CA ASP A 41 17.51 2.68 10.76
C ASP A 41 16.55 3.04 9.63
N VAL A 42 16.24 2.08 8.75
CA VAL A 42 15.25 2.25 7.68
C VAL A 42 13.86 2.43 8.26
N MET A 43 13.48 1.61 9.27
CA MET A 43 12.14 1.65 9.89
C MET A 43 11.77 3.03 10.46
N VAL A 44 12.73 3.75 11.03
CA VAL A 44 12.50 5.08 11.64
C VAL A 44 11.99 6.09 10.61
N ASN A 45 12.50 6.03 9.38
CA ASN A 45 12.14 6.93 8.29
C ASN A 45 11.47 6.20 7.12
N LEU A 46 10.78 5.10 7.41
CA LEU A 46 10.03 4.34 6.44
C LEU A 46 8.64 4.97 6.25
N PHE A 47 8.28 5.25 5.01
CA PHE A 47 6.98 5.73 4.61
C PHE A 47 6.30 4.69 3.74
N VAL A 48 5.00 4.51 3.94
CA VAL A 48 4.17 3.59 3.18
C VAL A 48 3.10 4.39 2.47
N THR A 49 3.04 4.27 1.15
CA THR A 49 2.04 4.93 0.31
C THR A 49 1.07 3.89 -0.22
N PHE A 50 -0.22 4.10 0.02
CA PHE A 50 -1.31 3.32 -0.55
C PHE A 50 -1.96 4.13 -1.66
N THR A 51 -2.03 3.59 -2.87
CA THR A 51 -2.67 4.24 -4.02
C THR A 51 -3.71 3.31 -4.63
N LEU A 52 -4.96 3.77 -4.69
CA LEU A 52 -6.03 3.05 -5.38
C LEU A 52 -5.85 3.21 -6.89
N ARG A 53 -5.76 2.09 -7.61
CA ARG A 53 -5.66 2.05 -9.06
C ARG A 53 -7.05 1.96 -9.71
N LYS A 54 -7.11 2.25 -11.01
CA LYS A 54 -8.35 2.26 -11.80
C LYS A 54 -9.04 0.90 -11.91
N ASP A 55 -8.29 -0.17 -11.75
CA ASP A 55 -8.78 -1.56 -11.74
C ASP A 55 -9.23 -2.01 -10.35
N ASN A 56 -9.30 -1.09 -9.37
CA ASN A 56 -9.58 -1.35 -7.95
C ASN A 56 -8.51 -2.19 -7.24
N SER A 57 -7.32 -2.35 -7.83
CA SER A 57 -6.15 -2.86 -7.11
C SER A 57 -5.51 -1.74 -6.27
N TRP A 58 -4.78 -2.13 -5.23
CA TRP A 58 -4.04 -1.19 -4.40
C TRP A 58 -2.55 -1.32 -4.66
N GLN A 59 -1.90 -0.24 -5.05
CA GLN A 59 -0.44 -0.18 -5.03
C GLN A 59 0.04 0.23 -3.65
N VAL A 60 1.01 -0.52 -3.12
CA VAL A 60 1.63 -0.27 -1.83
C VAL A 60 3.12 -0.07 -2.05
N VAL A 61 3.61 1.12 -1.71
CA VAL A 61 5.03 1.51 -1.90
C VAL A 61 5.64 1.85 -0.55
N PHE A 62 6.72 1.16 -0.22
CA PHE A 62 7.57 1.42 0.93
C PHE A 62 8.79 2.22 0.48
N THR A 63 8.98 3.40 1.08
CA THR A 63 10.06 4.32 0.72
C THR A 63 10.80 4.76 1.98
N HIS A 64 12.12 4.62 1.98
CA HIS A 64 12.99 5.18 3.01
C HIS A 64 13.35 6.62 2.64
N ARG A 65 13.11 7.58 3.54
CA ARG A 65 13.34 9.01 3.26
C ARG A 65 14.36 9.61 4.21
N VAL A 66 15.57 9.93 3.71
CA VAL A 66 16.63 10.56 4.50
C VAL A 66 17.23 11.73 3.72
N GLN A 67 17.35 12.90 4.35
CA GLN A 67 18.04 14.07 3.79
C GLN A 67 17.62 14.43 2.35
N LYS A 68 16.32 14.38 2.05
CA LYS A 68 15.71 14.65 0.72
C LYS A 68 15.98 13.58 -0.35
N VAL A 69 16.61 12.46 -0.01
CA VAL A 69 16.71 11.29 -0.87
C VAL A 69 15.58 10.33 -0.52
N GLU A 70 14.85 9.87 -1.53
CA GLU A 70 13.84 8.83 -1.43
C GLU A 70 14.40 7.54 -2.05
N GLN A 71 14.52 6.49 -1.24
CA GLN A 71 14.95 5.17 -1.70
C GLN A 71 13.78 4.20 -1.63
N LEU A 72 13.52 3.52 -2.74
CA LEU A 72 12.51 2.46 -2.79
C LEU A 72 12.98 1.26 -1.95
N VAL A 73 12.11 0.78 -1.05
CA VAL A 73 12.34 -0.41 -0.22
C VAL A 73 11.52 -1.58 -0.74
N ALA A 74 10.23 -1.36 -1.05
CA ALA A 74 9.36 -2.36 -1.66
C ALA A 74 8.25 -1.68 -2.47
N ASP A 75 7.84 -2.32 -3.57
CA ASP A 75 6.69 -1.91 -4.39
C ASP A 75 5.91 -3.16 -4.78
N PHE A 76 4.65 -3.23 -4.40
CA PHE A 76 3.78 -4.33 -4.78
C PHE A 76 2.34 -3.88 -4.98
N VAL A 77 1.58 -4.76 -5.61
CA VAL A 77 0.17 -4.54 -5.94
C VAL A 77 -0.64 -5.59 -5.22
N ILE A 78 -1.66 -5.16 -4.48
CA ILE A 78 -2.70 -6.00 -3.93
C ILE A 78 -3.83 -6.03 -4.96
N PRO A 79 -4.00 -7.12 -5.72
CA PRO A 79 -5.07 -7.24 -6.68
C PRO A 79 -6.44 -7.26 -5.98
N LYS A 80 -7.49 -6.88 -6.71
CA LYS A 80 -8.85 -6.84 -6.17
C LYS A 80 -9.26 -8.20 -5.57
N GLU A 81 -8.89 -9.29 -6.22
CA GLU A 81 -9.24 -10.66 -5.81
C GLU A 81 -8.59 -11.03 -4.47
N GLU A 82 -7.34 -10.61 -4.25
CA GLU A 82 -6.66 -10.81 -2.98
C GLU A 82 -7.30 -9.95 -1.89
N LEU A 83 -7.67 -8.69 -2.20
CA LEU A 83 -8.40 -7.85 -1.24
C LEU A 83 -9.76 -8.46 -0.86
N LEU A 84 -10.49 -9.04 -1.82
CA LEU A 84 -11.73 -9.76 -1.56
C LEU A 84 -11.50 -11.00 -0.69
N HIS A 85 -10.37 -11.70 -0.84
CA HIS A 85 -9.99 -12.79 0.06
C HIS A 85 -9.74 -12.27 1.48
N VAL A 86 -8.96 -11.20 1.63
CA VAL A 86 -8.67 -10.58 2.93
C VAL A 86 -9.95 -10.11 3.63
N ARG A 87 -10.90 -9.53 2.90
CA ARG A 87 -12.22 -9.12 3.44
C ARG A 87 -13.07 -10.29 3.98
N ARG A 88 -12.78 -11.54 3.59
CA ARG A 88 -13.47 -12.75 4.10
C ARG A 88 -12.79 -13.37 5.31
N LEU A 89 -11.60 -12.90 5.68
CA LEU A 89 -10.90 -13.41 6.86
C LEU A 89 -11.58 -12.91 8.14
N PRO A 90 -11.41 -13.62 9.28
CA PRO A 90 -11.86 -13.12 10.57
C PRO A 90 -11.28 -11.73 10.87
N PRO A 91 -12.04 -10.80 11.46
CA PRO A 91 -11.57 -9.45 11.75
C PRO A 91 -10.29 -9.37 12.58
N GLN A 92 -10.09 -10.35 13.47
CA GLN A 92 -8.93 -10.50 14.35
C GLN A 92 -7.74 -11.23 13.70
N ALA A 93 -7.86 -11.66 12.44
CA ALA A 93 -6.77 -12.34 11.75
C ALA A 93 -5.67 -11.35 11.34
N THR A 94 -4.48 -11.90 11.10
CA THR A 94 -3.40 -11.20 10.41
C THR A 94 -3.24 -11.75 8.99
N TYR A 95 -2.71 -10.93 8.09
CA TYR A 95 -2.44 -11.32 6.72
C TYR A 95 -1.10 -10.76 6.24
N GLY A 96 -0.30 -11.62 5.59
CA GLY A 96 1.02 -11.27 5.08
C GLY A 96 1.01 -11.05 3.56
N PHE A 97 1.54 -9.91 3.10
CA PHE A 97 1.72 -9.59 1.69
C PHE A 97 3.15 -9.83 1.23
N LEU A 98 3.33 -10.06 -0.09
CA LEU A 98 4.64 -10.28 -0.73
C LEU A 98 5.43 -11.45 -0.08
N LYS A 99 4.79 -12.63 -0.03
CA LYS A 99 5.42 -13.86 0.46
C LYS A 99 6.46 -14.35 -0.55
N SER A 100 7.62 -14.77 -0.05
CA SER A 100 8.73 -15.29 -0.85
C SER A 100 9.42 -16.44 -0.14
N ALA A 101 10.42 -17.06 -0.76
CA ALA A 101 11.23 -18.09 -0.11
C ALA A 101 12.06 -17.53 1.07
N SER A 102 12.51 -16.27 0.98
CA SER A 102 13.21 -15.59 2.07
C SER A 102 12.25 -15.10 3.16
N ASP A 103 11.00 -14.81 2.79
CA ASP A 103 9.98 -14.25 3.66
C ASP A 103 8.68 -15.05 3.53
N PRO A 104 8.63 -16.29 4.06
CA PRO A 104 7.47 -17.17 3.92
C PRO A 104 6.20 -16.60 4.57
N ASN A 105 6.37 -15.71 5.54
CA ASN A 105 5.29 -15.00 6.23
C ASN A 105 4.89 -13.69 5.54
N GLY A 106 5.60 -13.27 4.49
CA GLY A 106 5.38 -12.00 3.79
C GLY A 106 6.39 -10.93 4.18
N PHE A 107 6.61 -9.98 3.27
CA PHE A 107 7.40 -8.77 3.53
C PHE A 107 6.75 -7.88 4.59
N VAL A 108 5.41 -7.85 4.64
CA VAL A 108 4.64 -7.09 5.62
C VAL A 108 3.45 -7.91 6.07
N GLU A 109 3.23 -7.95 7.38
CA GLU A 109 2.05 -8.54 8.01
C GLU A 109 1.17 -7.43 8.56
N VAL A 110 -0.14 -7.52 8.31
CA VAL A 110 -1.14 -6.55 8.75
C VAL A 110 -2.23 -7.19 9.59
N ASN A 111 -2.82 -6.45 10.54
CA ASN A 111 -4.11 -6.83 11.12
C ASN A 111 -5.22 -6.54 10.11
N VAL A 112 -6.10 -7.51 9.88
CA VAL A 112 -7.10 -7.45 8.81
C VAL A 112 -8.07 -6.28 9.01
N LEU A 113 -8.71 -6.17 10.18
CA LEU A 113 -9.73 -5.14 10.40
C LEU A 113 -9.18 -3.70 10.30
N PRO A 114 -8.12 -3.30 11.03
CA PRO A 114 -7.58 -1.94 10.93
C PRO A 114 -7.07 -1.62 9.52
N PHE A 115 -6.48 -2.59 8.83
CA PHE A 115 -6.01 -2.43 7.46
C PHE A 115 -7.16 -2.11 6.49
N LEU A 116 -8.23 -2.90 6.52
CA LEU A 116 -9.39 -2.68 5.65
C LEU A 116 -10.07 -1.34 5.93
N GLN A 117 -10.22 -0.97 7.21
CA GLN A 117 -10.75 0.34 7.60
C GLN A 117 -9.90 1.50 7.07
N ALA A 118 -8.58 1.37 7.12
CA ALA A 118 -7.66 2.38 6.60
C ALA A 118 -7.77 2.52 5.07
N LEU A 119 -7.87 1.40 4.33
CA LEU A 119 -8.08 1.43 2.89
C LEU A 119 -9.44 2.08 2.55
N ASP A 120 -10.50 1.72 3.27
CA ASP A 120 -11.85 2.27 3.07
C ASP A 120 -11.88 3.80 3.29
N GLN A 121 -11.14 4.33 4.27
CA GLN A 121 -11.00 5.77 4.51
C GLN A 121 -10.30 6.52 3.37
N VAL A 122 -9.36 5.89 2.67
CA VAL A 122 -8.63 6.50 1.54
C VAL A 122 -9.46 6.50 0.26
N GLY A 123 -10.41 5.57 0.14
CA GLY A 123 -11.26 5.42 -1.05
C GLY A 123 -11.56 3.96 -1.42
N GLY A 124 -11.24 3.00 -0.54
CA GLY A 124 -11.45 1.56 -0.75
C GLY A 124 -12.89 1.08 -0.58
N GLN A 125 -13.83 1.99 -0.28
CA GLN A 125 -15.25 1.67 -0.29
C GLN A 125 -15.65 1.29 -1.72
N GLU A 126 -15.97 0.01 -1.93
CA GLU A 126 -16.73 -0.40 -3.11
C GLU A 126 -18.01 0.44 -3.15
N ALA A 127 -18.20 1.16 -4.25
CA ALA A 127 -19.53 1.64 -4.66
C ALA A 127 -20.34 0.45 -5.20
#